data_AF-A0A2T2S911-F1
#
_entry.id   AF-A0A2T2S911-F1
#
_cell.length_a   1.000
_cell.length_b   1.000
_cell.length_c   1.000
_cell.angle_alpha   90.00
_cell.angle_beta   90.00
_cell.angle_gamma   90.00
#
_symmetry.space_group_name_H-M   'P 1'
#
loop_
_entity.id
_entity.type
_entity.pdbx_description
1 polymer ?
#
loop_
_entity_poly.entity_id
_entity_poly.type
_entity_poly.pdbx_seq_one_letter_code
_entity_poly.pdbx_strand_id
1 'polypeptide(L)'
;MAPSSSPPRILEAQARHRVVVSYAVDPDRVAPHLPSGLTPDIRNGRAFVSLVGVELVRVRVLGLPGPGFRRVPAVELQVPVQEVGANRRGTTTVQAFVPRRLVAWGARLLYGESVSVASMQPVWKEQADSIQLTYRFDWAGREQRVRVVGTKPPVTPAP
;
A
#
# COMPACT_ATOMS: atom_id res chain seq x y z
N MET A 1 1.94 0.09 -38.80
CA MET A 1 1.82 0.52 -37.40
C MET A 1 1.11 -0.62 -36.65
N ALA A 2 1.87 -1.50 -36.00
CA ALA A 2 1.27 -2.60 -35.26
C ALA A 2 0.51 -2.03 -34.05
N PRO A 3 -0.73 -2.45 -33.77
CA PRO A 3 -1.41 -2.05 -32.55
C PRO A 3 -0.57 -2.55 -31.37
N SER A 4 -0.08 -1.60 -30.55
CA SER A 4 0.51 -1.91 -29.26
C SER A 4 -0.57 -2.58 -28.41
N SER A 5 -0.56 -3.91 -28.37
CA SER A 5 -1.43 -4.66 -27.47
C SER A 5 -0.94 -4.38 -26.05
N SER A 6 -1.64 -3.50 -25.35
CA SER A 6 -1.43 -3.38 -23.91
C SER A 6 -1.65 -4.77 -23.28
N PRO A 7 -0.77 -5.24 -22.39
CA PRO A 7 -0.95 -6.52 -21.74
C PRO A 7 -2.35 -6.57 -21.09
N PRO A 8 -2.99 -7.75 -21.05
CA PRO A 8 -4.34 -7.88 -20.52
C PRO A 8 -4.38 -7.31 -19.10
N ARG A 9 -5.35 -6.43 -18.82
CA ARG A 9 -5.55 -5.87 -17.48
C ARG A 9 -6.08 -6.96 -16.55
N ILE A 10 -5.17 -7.57 -15.79
CA ILE A 10 -5.50 -8.68 -14.90
C ILE A 10 -6.27 -8.18 -13.68
N LEU A 11 -5.87 -7.03 -13.12
CA LEU A 11 -6.48 -6.41 -11.94
C LEU A 11 -6.59 -4.90 -12.14
N GLU A 12 -7.75 -4.34 -11.80
CA GLU A 12 -7.98 -2.89 -11.78
C GLU A 12 -8.72 -2.52 -10.49
N ALA A 13 -8.29 -1.45 -9.82
CA ALA A 13 -8.96 -0.92 -8.64
C ALA A 13 -8.74 0.60 -8.54
N GLN A 14 -9.63 1.28 -7.83
CA GLN A 14 -9.44 2.68 -7.45
C GLN A 14 -8.99 2.76 -5.99
N ALA A 15 -7.86 3.40 -5.74
CA ALA A 15 -7.40 3.70 -4.39
C ALA A 15 -8.14 4.93 -3.85
N ARG A 16 -8.77 4.79 -2.68
CA ARG A 16 -9.39 5.87 -1.91
C ARG A 16 -8.87 5.87 -0.49
N HIS A 17 -9.11 6.97 0.24
CA HIS A 17 -8.86 7.03 1.67
C HIS A 17 -7.41 6.69 2.07
N ARG A 18 -6.46 7.05 1.21
CA ARG A 18 -5.05 6.70 1.38
C ARG A 18 -4.44 7.52 2.52
N VAL A 19 -3.76 6.83 3.42
CA VAL A 19 -3.04 7.38 4.57
C VAL A 19 -1.62 6.86 4.51
N VAL A 20 -0.64 7.73 4.73
CA VAL A 20 0.79 7.37 4.73
C VAL A 20 1.40 7.85 6.04
N VAL A 21 2.05 6.94 6.76
CA VAL A 21 2.84 7.27 7.95
C VAL A 21 4.25 6.72 7.75
N SER A 22 5.24 7.61 7.67
CA SER A 22 6.63 7.25 7.36
C SER A 22 7.51 7.36 8.60
N TYR A 23 8.37 6.36 8.79
CA TYR A 23 9.31 6.27 9.89
C TYR A 23 10.74 6.26 9.35
N ALA A 24 11.58 7.14 9.90
CA ALA A 24 13.01 7.15 9.60
C ALA A 24 13.70 6.03 10.36
N VAL A 25 14.34 5.12 9.64
CA VAL A 25 15.02 3.94 10.19
C VAL A 25 16.46 3.89 9.73
N ASP A 26 17.24 3.05 10.41
CA ASP A 26 18.58 2.68 9.98
C ASP A 26 18.51 1.93 8.64
N PRO A 27 19.24 2.36 7.59
CA PRO A 27 19.28 1.67 6.30
C PRO A 27 19.64 0.18 6.41
N ASP A 28 20.51 -0.18 7.35
CA ASP A 28 20.99 -1.56 7.51
C ASP A 28 19.89 -2.50 8.02
N ARG A 29 18.85 -1.95 8.66
CA ARG A 29 17.66 -2.73 9.06
C ARG A 29 16.70 -3.00 7.90
N VAL A 30 16.82 -2.24 6.81
CA VAL A 30 15.88 -2.31 5.67
C VAL A 30 16.46 -3.13 4.54
N ALA A 31 17.75 -2.99 4.26
CA ALA A 31 18.43 -3.66 3.15
C ALA A 31 18.17 -5.19 3.08
N PRO A 32 18.16 -5.96 4.19
CA PRO A 32 17.91 -7.40 4.15
C PRO A 32 16.51 -7.81 3.68
N HIS A 33 15.56 -6.88 3.68
CA HIS A 33 14.16 -7.13 3.30
C HIS A 33 13.84 -6.75 1.85
N LEU A 34 14.83 -6.22 1.12
CA LEU A 34 14.63 -5.78 -0.25
C LEU A 34 14.92 -6.91 -1.25
N PRO A 35 14.19 -6.97 -2.38
CA PRO A 35 14.55 -7.81 -3.52
C PRO A 35 15.99 -7.55 -3.99
N SER A 36 16.59 -8.56 -4.62
CA SER A 36 17.91 -8.43 -5.22
C SER A 36 17.95 -7.31 -6.27
N GLY A 37 19.07 -6.59 -6.33
CA GLY A 37 19.24 -5.45 -7.24
C GLY A 37 18.59 -4.15 -6.76
N LEU A 38 18.01 -4.11 -5.55
CA LEU A 38 17.46 -2.90 -4.94
C LEU A 38 18.23 -2.51 -3.66
N THR A 39 18.36 -1.21 -3.44
CA THR A 39 18.93 -0.61 -2.22
C THR A 39 17.94 0.40 -1.64
N PRO A 40 17.94 0.65 -0.31
CA PRO A 40 17.08 1.69 0.27
C PRO A 40 17.42 3.07 -0.31
N ASP A 41 16.41 3.88 -0.66
CA ASP A 41 16.63 5.30 -1.00
C ASP A 41 16.94 6.08 0.28
N ILE A 42 18.20 6.49 0.43
CA ILE A 42 18.70 7.19 1.63
C ILE A 42 18.50 8.70 1.48
N ARG A 43 17.87 9.31 2.48
CA ARG A 43 17.71 10.77 2.58
C ARG A 43 18.18 11.22 3.95
N ASN A 44 19.09 12.18 3.99
CA ASN A 44 19.71 12.69 5.22
C ASN A 44 20.27 11.55 6.11
N GLY A 45 20.93 10.56 5.49
CA GLY A 45 21.51 9.41 6.20
C GLY A 45 20.48 8.41 6.76
N ARG A 46 19.19 8.53 6.41
CA ARG A 46 18.13 7.63 6.88
C ARG A 46 17.41 6.97 5.71
N ALA A 47 17.04 5.71 5.90
CA ALA A 47 16.03 5.06 5.08
C ALA A 47 14.64 5.33 5.67
N PHE A 48 13.59 5.21 4.86
CA PHE A 48 12.22 5.41 5.30
C PHE A 48 11.39 4.16 5.06
N VAL A 49 10.57 3.80 6.05
CA VAL A 49 9.56 2.75 5.93
C VAL A 49 8.20 3.38 6.15
N SER A 50 7.27 3.14 5.23
CA SER A 50 5.94 3.76 5.27
C SER A 50 4.86 2.72 5.49
N LEU A 51 4.02 2.95 6.50
CA LEU A 51 2.74 2.27 6.64
C LEU A 51 1.70 3.02 5.81
N VAL A 52 1.18 2.36 4.79
CA VAL A 52 0.22 2.91 3.85
C VAL A 52 -1.12 2.21 4.03
N GLY A 53 -2.08 2.90 4.65
CA GLY A 53 -3.46 2.44 4.71
C GLY A 53 -4.21 2.91 3.47
N VAL A 54 -4.91 2.03 2.77
CA VAL A 54 -5.66 2.37 1.55
C VAL A 54 -6.94 1.55 1.46
N GLU A 55 -7.99 2.13 0.88
CA GLU A 55 -9.21 1.42 0.53
C GLU A 55 -9.28 1.24 -0.98
N LEU A 56 -9.16 -0.01 -1.44
CA LEU A 56 -9.35 -0.37 -2.85
C LEU A 56 -10.84 -0.56 -3.12
N VAL A 57 -11.39 0.22 -4.04
CA VAL A 57 -12.79 0.13 -4.46
C VAL A 57 -12.89 -0.17 -5.96
N ARG A 58 -14.05 -0.66 -6.40
CA ARG A 58 -14.30 -1.02 -7.81
C ARG A 58 -13.29 -2.02 -8.36
N VAL A 59 -12.93 -3.02 -7.56
CA VAL A 59 -11.97 -4.06 -7.95
C VAL A 59 -12.54 -4.89 -9.10
N ARG A 60 -11.83 -4.93 -10.22
CA ARG A 60 -12.12 -5.76 -11.39
C ARG A 60 -10.99 -6.75 -11.61
N VAL A 61 -11.34 -8.00 -11.88
CA VAL A 61 -10.40 -9.05 -12.25
C VAL A 61 -10.71 -9.46 -13.68
N LEU A 62 -9.74 -9.34 -14.59
CA LEU A 62 -9.93 -9.60 -16.03
C LEU A 62 -11.16 -8.86 -16.61
N GLY A 63 -11.38 -7.63 -16.18
CA GLY A 63 -12.51 -6.79 -16.61
C GLY A 63 -13.87 -7.09 -15.95
N LEU A 64 -14.00 -8.20 -15.22
CA LEU A 64 -15.24 -8.55 -14.52
C LEU A 64 -15.25 -7.97 -13.09
N PRO A 65 -16.39 -7.47 -12.59
CA PRO A 65 -16.52 -7.05 -11.20
C PRO A 65 -16.21 -8.25 -10.30
N GLY A 66 -15.20 -8.10 -9.44
CA GLY A 66 -14.78 -9.25 -8.64
C GLY A 66 -15.88 -9.68 -7.64
N PRO A 67 -16.03 -10.99 -7.36
CA PRO A 67 -17.14 -11.54 -6.58
C PRO A 67 -17.21 -10.96 -5.16
N GLY A 68 -18.14 -10.02 -4.94
CA GLY A 68 -18.44 -9.44 -3.63
C GLY A 68 -17.37 -8.48 -3.08
N PHE A 69 -16.45 -7.96 -3.90
CA PHE A 69 -15.41 -7.02 -3.48
C PHE A 69 -15.84 -5.56 -3.69
N ARG A 70 -16.79 -5.06 -2.88
CA ARG A 70 -17.19 -3.65 -3.00
C ARG A 70 -16.10 -2.69 -2.50
N ARG A 71 -15.42 -3.07 -1.41
CA ARG A 71 -14.33 -2.31 -0.78
C ARG A 71 -13.35 -3.28 -0.13
N VAL A 72 -12.06 -3.06 -0.32
CA VAL A 72 -10.99 -3.88 0.25
C VAL A 72 -9.98 -2.93 0.91
N PRO A 73 -10.02 -2.77 2.25
CA PRO A 73 -8.95 -2.08 2.94
C PRO A 73 -7.65 -2.89 2.83
N ALA A 74 -6.52 -2.20 2.74
CA ALA A 74 -5.19 -2.76 2.77
C ALA A 74 -4.28 -1.87 3.63
N VAL A 75 -3.34 -2.48 4.33
CA VAL A 75 -2.22 -1.79 4.97
C VAL A 75 -0.93 -2.36 4.40
N GLU A 76 -0.14 -1.52 3.77
CA GLU A 76 1.10 -1.90 3.09
C GLU A 76 2.30 -1.28 3.80
N LEU A 77 3.35 -2.07 3.98
CA LEU A 77 4.65 -1.66 4.44
C LEU A 77 5.52 -1.40 3.21
N GLN A 78 5.67 -0.14 2.85
CA GLN A 78 6.35 0.31 1.66
C GLN A 78 7.71 0.91 1.98
N VAL A 79 8.70 0.65 1.11
CA VAL A 79 10.06 1.18 1.23
C VAL A 79 10.44 1.89 -0.07
N PRO A 80 10.85 3.17 -0.04
CA PRO A 80 11.49 3.85 -1.15
C PRO A 80 12.84 3.18 -1.47
N VAL A 81 13.06 2.86 -2.74
CA VAL A 81 14.24 2.10 -3.19
C VAL A 81 14.86 2.72 -4.42
N GLN A 82 16.13 2.41 -4.62
CA GLN A 82 16.88 2.68 -5.84
C GLN A 82 17.42 1.36 -6.42
N GLU A 83 17.40 1.25 -7.74
CA GLU A 83 18.00 0.12 -8.45
C GLU A 83 19.52 0.23 -8.49
N VAL A 84 20.22 -0.87 -8.19
CA VAL A 84 21.68 -0.93 -8.23
C VAL A 84 22.18 -0.81 -9.66
N GLY A 85 23.12 0.10 -9.90
CA GLY A 85 23.69 0.32 -11.24
C GLY A 85 22.80 1.12 -12.20
N ALA A 86 21.63 1.58 -11.76
CA ALA A 86 20.77 2.47 -12.50
C ALA A 86 20.33 3.68 -11.66
N ASN A 87 19.93 4.78 -12.31
CA ASN A 87 19.36 5.93 -11.61
C ASN A 87 17.82 5.86 -11.57
N ARG A 88 17.26 4.66 -11.41
CA ARG A 88 15.82 4.42 -11.31
C ARG A 88 15.43 4.34 -9.84
N ARG A 89 14.43 5.12 -9.45
CA ARG A 89 13.86 5.17 -8.11
C ARG A 89 12.44 4.61 -8.13
N GLY A 90 12.05 3.96 -7.05
CA GLY A 90 10.74 3.35 -6.93
C GLY A 90 10.34 3.15 -5.49
N THR A 91 9.30 2.35 -5.31
CA THR A 91 8.85 1.91 -4.00
C THR A 91 8.56 0.42 -4.11
N THR A 92 8.97 -0.33 -3.10
CA THR A 92 8.66 -1.76 -3.00
C THR A 92 7.81 -2.02 -1.78
N THR A 93 6.84 -2.91 -1.91
CA THR A 93 6.01 -3.38 -0.80
C THR A 93 6.71 -4.58 -0.18
N VAL A 94 7.23 -4.40 1.04
CA VAL A 94 7.90 -5.47 1.80
C VAL A 94 6.85 -6.43 2.38
N GLN A 95 5.73 -5.89 2.83
CA GLN A 95 4.66 -6.65 3.46
C GLN A 95 3.33 -5.95 3.22
N ALA A 96 2.26 -6.69 2.96
CA ALA A 96 0.91 -6.15 2.91
C ALA A 96 -0.03 -6.92 3.85
N PHE A 97 -1.07 -6.25 4.33
CA PHE A 97 -2.14 -6.81 5.14
C PHE A 97 -3.48 -6.53 4.48
N VAL A 98 -4.28 -7.58 4.26
CA VAL A 98 -5.62 -7.47 3.64
C VAL A 98 -6.62 -8.35 4.39
N PRO A 99 -7.93 -8.00 4.43
CA PRO A 99 -8.95 -8.75 5.16
C PRO A 99 -9.27 -10.11 4.57
N ARG A 100 -8.96 -10.34 3.30
CA ARG A 100 -9.49 -11.50 2.55
C ARG A 100 -8.37 -12.31 1.92
N ARG A 101 -8.36 -13.60 2.25
CA ARG A 101 -7.43 -14.61 1.72
C ARG A 101 -7.40 -14.66 0.19
N LEU A 102 -8.53 -14.44 -0.48
CA LEU A 102 -8.63 -14.40 -1.95
C LEU A 102 -7.83 -13.24 -2.58
N VAL A 103 -7.84 -12.06 -1.96
CA VAL A 103 -7.05 -10.91 -2.43
C VAL A 103 -5.57 -11.14 -2.14
N ALA A 104 -5.24 -11.66 -0.96
CA ALA A 104 -3.87 -12.04 -0.63
C ALA A 104 -3.32 -13.12 -1.57
N TRP A 105 -4.14 -14.10 -1.94
CA TRP A 105 -3.77 -15.15 -2.89
C TRP A 105 -3.54 -14.58 -4.29
N GLY A 106 -4.44 -13.73 -4.80
CA GLY A 106 -4.25 -13.06 -6.09
C GLY A 106 -3.00 -12.17 -6.12
N ALA A 107 -2.74 -11.40 -5.06
CA ALA A 107 -1.56 -10.54 -4.97
C ALA A 107 -0.24 -11.33 -4.89
N ARG A 108 -0.21 -12.42 -4.10
CA ARG A 108 0.93 -13.35 -4.04
C ARG A 108 1.18 -14.03 -5.39
N LEU A 109 0.11 -14.45 -6.08
CA LEU A 109 0.19 -15.19 -7.34
C LEU A 109 0.60 -14.29 -8.52
N LEU A 110 0.14 -13.04 -8.54
CA LEU A 110 0.34 -12.13 -9.67
C LEU A 110 1.54 -11.17 -9.49
N TYR A 111 1.84 -10.77 -8.25
CA TYR A 111 2.82 -9.72 -7.96
C TYR A 111 3.99 -10.20 -7.09
N GLY A 112 3.98 -11.46 -6.61
CA GLY A 112 5.05 -12.00 -5.76
C GLY A 112 5.17 -11.33 -4.39
N GLU A 113 4.18 -10.53 -3.99
CA GLU A 113 4.22 -9.76 -2.75
C GLU A 113 3.93 -10.62 -1.52
N SER A 114 4.63 -10.36 -0.42
CA SER A 114 4.37 -10.98 0.88
C SER A 114 3.11 -10.40 1.51
N VAL A 115 1.95 -10.96 1.15
CA VAL A 115 0.64 -10.47 1.63
C VAL A 115 0.11 -11.34 2.75
N SER A 116 -0.03 -10.83 3.97
CA SER A 116 -0.68 -11.52 5.09
C SER A 116 -2.17 -11.17 5.19
N VAL A 117 -2.95 -12.11 5.72
CA VAL A 117 -4.40 -11.91 5.93
C VAL A 117 -4.62 -11.49 7.37
N ALA A 118 -5.24 -10.33 7.57
CA ALA A 118 -5.52 -9.78 8.89
C ALA A 118 -6.95 -9.25 8.91
N SER A 119 -7.68 -9.42 10.01
CA SER A 119 -9.02 -8.82 10.14
C SER A 119 -8.88 -7.29 10.04
N MET A 120 -9.62 -6.64 9.15
CA MET A 120 -9.51 -5.19 8.95
C MET A 120 -10.86 -4.50 9.11
N GLN A 121 -10.87 -3.44 9.91
CA GLN A 121 -12.01 -2.56 10.09
C GLN A 121 -11.58 -1.12 9.80
N PRO A 122 -11.83 -0.60 8.58
CA PRO A 122 -11.65 0.81 8.30
C PRO A 122 -12.78 1.58 9.00
N VAL A 123 -12.41 2.50 9.88
CA VAL A 123 -13.37 3.43 10.49
C VAL A 123 -13.13 4.80 9.86
N TRP A 124 -14.12 5.25 9.10
CA TRP A 124 -14.16 6.58 8.54
C TRP A 124 -15.20 7.40 9.30
N LYS A 125 -14.77 8.54 9.86
CA LYS A 125 -15.63 9.50 10.51
C LYS A 125 -15.40 10.85 9.90
N GLU A 126 -16.41 11.37 9.22
CA GLU A 126 -16.41 12.73 8.72
C GLU A 126 -17.17 13.62 9.70
N GLN A 127 -16.56 14.75 10.04
CA GLN A 127 -17.14 15.83 10.84
C GLN A 127 -17.14 17.13 10.02
N ALA A 128 -17.75 18.19 10.56
CA ALA A 128 -17.81 19.50 9.90
C ALA A 128 -16.41 19.99 9.48
N ASP A 129 -15.45 19.91 10.41
CA ASP A 129 -14.12 20.53 10.23
C ASP A 129 -12.98 19.51 10.11
N SER A 130 -13.29 18.21 10.19
CA SER A 130 -12.27 17.16 10.18
C SER A 130 -12.71 15.86 9.51
N ILE A 131 -11.71 15.09 9.07
CA ILE A 131 -11.88 13.72 8.58
C ILE A 131 -10.95 12.84 9.39
N GLN A 132 -11.50 11.82 10.03
CA GLN A 132 -10.74 10.79 10.72
C GLN A 132 -10.78 9.49 9.93
N LEU A 133 -9.60 8.93 9.69
CA LEU A 133 -9.41 7.60 9.13
C LEU A 133 -8.70 6.71 10.15
N THR A 134 -9.19 5.48 10.30
CA THR A 134 -8.55 4.49 11.15
C THR A 134 -8.51 3.14 10.44
N TYR A 135 -7.32 2.59 10.24
CA TYR A 135 -7.10 1.23 9.77
C TYR A 135 -6.67 0.38 10.97
N ARG A 136 -7.47 -0.63 11.32
CA ARG A 136 -7.13 -1.66 12.33
C ARG A 136 -6.75 -2.95 11.62
N PHE A 137 -5.72 -3.63 12.09
CA PHE A 137 -5.30 -4.92 11.55
C PHE A 137 -4.58 -5.75 12.63
N ASP A 138 -4.74 -7.06 12.63
CA ASP A 138 -4.02 -7.96 13.53
C ASP A 138 -2.65 -8.34 12.97
N TRP A 139 -1.62 -8.26 13.83
CA TRP A 139 -0.28 -8.74 13.51
C TRP A 139 0.35 -9.39 14.75
N ALA A 140 0.91 -10.59 14.58
CA ALA A 140 1.53 -11.37 15.66
C ALA A 140 0.64 -11.52 16.91
N GLY A 141 -0.67 -11.73 16.71
CA GLY A 141 -1.64 -11.89 17.81
C GLY A 141 -2.00 -10.58 18.54
N ARG A 142 -1.59 -9.42 18.02
CA ARG A 142 -1.91 -8.10 18.59
C ARG A 142 -2.59 -7.22 17.55
N GLU A 143 -3.64 -6.52 17.97
CA GLU A 143 -4.25 -5.48 17.14
C GLU A 143 -3.27 -4.31 16.97
N GLN A 144 -3.05 -3.92 15.73
CA GLN A 144 -2.34 -2.71 15.31
C GLN A 144 -3.35 -1.70 14.76
N ARG A 145 -2.99 -0.41 14.85
CA ARG A 145 -3.86 0.68 14.40
C ARG A 145 -3.09 1.84 13.79
N VAL A 146 -3.49 2.25 12.60
CA VAL A 146 -3.09 3.51 11.98
C VAL A 146 -4.28 4.46 12.04
N ARG A 147 -4.17 5.55 12.80
CA ARG A 147 -5.21 6.59 12.91
C ARG A 147 -4.65 7.93 12.47
N VAL A 148 -5.34 8.58 11.54
CA VAL A 148 -5.00 9.93 11.08
C VAL A 148 -6.25 10.80 11.12
N VAL A 149 -6.05 12.07 11.48
CA VAL A 149 -7.06 13.12 11.46
C VAL A 149 -6.56 14.21 10.53
N GLY A 150 -7.31 14.50 9.48
CA GLY A 150 -7.09 15.64 8.60
C GLY A 150 -8.11 16.74 8.90
N THR A 151 -7.68 18.00 8.81
CA THR A 151 -8.55 19.18 8.92
C THR A 151 -9.13 19.54 7.56
N LYS A 152 -10.27 20.23 7.57
CA LYS A 152 -10.89 20.83 6.39
C LYS A 152 -10.62 22.34 6.35
N PRO A 153 -10.50 22.96 5.16
CA PRO A 153 -10.48 22.33 3.84
C PRO A 153 -9.17 21.57 3.57
N PRO A 154 -9.17 20.60 2.64
CA PRO A 154 -7.96 19.88 2.29
C PRO A 154 -6.91 20.81 1.66
N VAL A 155 -5.65 20.60 2.00
CA VAL A 155 -4.51 21.28 1.36
C VAL A 155 -4.05 20.43 0.18
N THR A 156 -4.10 20.99 -1.01
CA THR A 156 -3.50 20.36 -2.19
C THR A 156 -2.00 20.69 -2.22
N PRO A 157 -1.10 19.70 -2.34
CA PRO A 157 0.32 19.96 -2.56
C PRO A 157 0.51 20.82 -3.81
N ALA A 158 1.52 21.70 -3.79
CA ALA A 158 1.94 22.40 -4.99
C ALA A 158 2.37 21.38 -6.07
N PRO A 159 2.12 21.66 -7.36
CA PRO A 159 2.51 20.78 -8.47
C PRO A 159 4.02 20.55 -8.55
#